data_AF-A0A559K398-F1
#
_entry.id   AF-A0A559K398-F1
#
_cell.length_a   1.000
_cell.length_b   1.000
_cell.length_c   1.000
_cell.angle_alpha   90.00
_cell.angle_beta   90.00
_cell.angle_gamma   90.00
#
_symmetry.space_group_name_H-M   'P 1'
#
loop_
_entity.id
_entity.type
_entity.pdbx_description
1 polymer ?
#
loop_
_entity_poly.entity_id
_entity_poly.type
_entity_poly.pdbx_seq_one_letter_code
_entity_poly.pdbx_strand_id
1 'polypeptide(L)'
;MKKQLLNLFIVLALSASVLSACGSTKQPEGNVNAVATVAKSPEISVKDGTAKLLSIAKQLRKAATAGDEAKIKETGPKLEETWATFEDGVKAKYPDLYEQVEKSLNPAVSGAKAAKIDRDAILKIDIQLIQTLFDLSAKLIPVDQVKAGANQMLATTAELKKEIAAGNDAKVKELAPKLEDAWKTFEDGVPPRSADLYEKIEKSLNPEVAGSQKTPIDKQVMTQLNDGLTQALNELIQGIK
;
A
#
# COMPACT_ATOMS: atom_id res chain seq x y z
N MET A 1 -12.57 -42.03 -8.77
CA MET A 1 -13.78 -42.60 -8.09
C MET A 1 -14.44 -41.47 -7.32
N LYS A 2 -15.76 -41.26 -7.45
CA LYS A 2 -16.50 -40.26 -6.66
C LYS A 2 -16.76 -40.80 -5.26
N LYS A 3 -16.62 -39.97 -4.21
CA LYS A 3 -17.21 -40.24 -2.89
C LYS A 3 -18.04 -39.03 -2.46
N GLN A 4 -19.18 -39.32 -1.84
CA GLN A 4 -20.30 -38.40 -1.68
C GLN A 4 -20.26 -37.64 -0.35
N LEU A 5 -21.05 -36.57 -0.29
CA LEU A 5 -21.37 -35.82 0.91
C LEU A 5 -22.02 -36.70 1.98
N LEU A 6 -21.82 -36.33 3.25
CA LEU A 6 -22.74 -36.68 4.33
C LEU A 6 -22.91 -35.47 5.26
N ASN A 7 -23.98 -34.70 5.05
CA ASN A 7 -24.45 -33.72 6.01
C ASN A 7 -25.07 -34.45 7.21
N LEU A 8 -24.72 -34.05 8.43
CA LEU A 8 -25.43 -34.48 9.64
C LEU A 8 -26.07 -33.26 10.31
N PHE A 9 -27.40 -33.20 10.28
CA PHE A 9 -28.19 -32.27 11.09
C PHE A 9 -28.21 -32.76 12.54
N ILE A 10 -28.07 -31.84 13.50
CA ILE A 10 -28.44 -32.05 14.91
C ILE A 10 -29.40 -30.91 15.30
N VAL A 11 -30.45 -31.26 16.04
CA VAL A 11 -31.64 -30.43 16.27
C VAL A 11 -31.90 -30.27 17.77
N LEU A 12 -32.38 -29.07 18.14
CA LEU A 12 -33.01 -28.67 19.40
C LEU A 12 -32.19 -28.62 20.71
N ALA A 13 -32.23 -27.43 21.32
CA ALA A 13 -32.61 -27.29 22.73
C ALA A 13 -33.57 -26.11 22.87
N LEU A 14 -34.74 -26.35 23.46
CA LEU A 14 -35.76 -25.33 23.76
C LEU A 14 -35.51 -24.75 25.16
N SER A 15 -35.63 -23.43 25.32
CA SER A 15 -35.85 -22.81 26.64
C SER A 15 -36.68 -21.54 26.47
N ALA A 16 -37.91 -21.57 26.99
CA ALA A 16 -38.88 -20.49 26.89
C ALA A 16 -39.05 -19.76 28.23
N SER A 17 -39.26 -18.44 28.17
CA SER A 17 -39.79 -17.63 29.27
C SER A 17 -40.69 -16.52 28.73
N VAL A 18 -42.00 -16.66 28.97
CA VAL A 18 -43.03 -15.60 28.97
C VAL A 18 -42.91 -14.79 30.29
N LEU A 19 -43.51 -13.62 30.60
CA LEU A 19 -44.63 -12.78 30.13
C LEU A 19 -44.20 -11.28 30.23
N SER A 20 -44.96 -10.22 29.91
CA SER A 20 -45.96 -9.87 28.87
C SER A 20 -46.42 -8.41 29.12
N ALA A 21 -46.69 -7.59 28.08
CA ALA A 21 -47.36 -6.29 28.23
C ALA A 21 -48.24 -5.95 27.01
N CYS A 22 -49.52 -5.60 27.23
CA CYS A 22 -50.48 -5.32 26.17
C CYS A 22 -50.33 -3.92 25.56
N GLY A 23 -50.39 -3.83 24.22
CA GLY A 23 -50.48 -2.58 23.48
C GLY A 23 -51.02 -2.84 22.07
N SER A 24 -52.22 -2.36 21.78
CA SER A 24 -52.97 -2.72 20.57
C SER A 24 -52.40 -2.09 19.29
N THR A 25 -52.22 -2.87 18.22
CA THR A 25 -52.93 -2.76 16.91
C THR A 25 -52.14 -3.30 15.70
N LYS A 26 -52.88 -4.00 14.82
CA LYS A 26 -52.63 -4.26 13.38
C LYS A 26 -51.24 -4.76 12.91
N GLN A 27 -51.23 -6.05 12.58
CA GLN A 27 -50.33 -6.66 11.59
C GLN A 27 -50.49 -6.03 10.19
N PRO A 28 -49.37 -5.82 9.48
CA PRO A 28 -49.23 -6.17 8.08
C PRO A 28 -48.22 -7.32 7.92
N GLU A 29 -48.42 -8.17 6.92
CA GLU A 29 -47.61 -9.37 6.68
C GLU A 29 -46.21 -8.99 6.17
N GLY A 30 -45.18 -9.25 6.98
CA GLY A 30 -43.79 -8.97 6.65
C GLY A 30 -43.11 -10.13 5.94
N ASN A 31 -42.84 -9.98 4.64
CA ASN A 31 -41.95 -10.87 3.89
C ASN A 31 -40.49 -10.71 4.38
N VAL A 32 -40.03 -11.62 5.23
CA VAL A 32 -38.68 -11.58 5.83
C VAL A 32 -37.62 -12.29 4.98
N ASN A 33 -37.34 -11.74 3.80
CA ASN A 33 -36.01 -11.90 3.18
C ASN A 33 -35.02 -10.93 3.85
N ALA A 34 -34.68 -11.22 5.11
CA ALA A 34 -33.58 -10.55 5.80
C ALA A 34 -32.26 -11.05 5.22
N VAL A 35 -31.86 -10.49 4.07
CA VAL A 35 -30.48 -10.59 3.60
C VAL A 35 -29.61 -9.96 4.68
N ALA A 36 -28.79 -10.78 5.33
CA ALA A 36 -27.78 -10.28 6.25
C ALA A 36 -26.79 -9.44 5.46
N THR A 37 -26.97 -8.12 5.50
CA THR A 37 -25.97 -7.16 5.04
C THR A 37 -24.77 -7.28 5.96
N VAL A 38 -23.84 -8.16 5.60
CA VAL A 38 -22.49 -8.19 6.17
C VAL A 38 -21.95 -6.77 6.07
N ALA A 39 -21.71 -6.14 7.21
CA ALA A 39 -21.19 -4.79 7.24
C ALA A 39 -19.83 -4.80 6.55
N LYS A 40 -19.76 -4.22 5.34
CA LYS A 40 -18.51 -4.09 4.61
C LYS A 40 -17.52 -3.36 5.51
N SER A 41 -16.35 -3.94 5.73
CA SER A 41 -15.25 -3.23 6.40
C SER A 41 -14.94 -1.94 5.62
N PRO A 42 -14.43 -0.89 6.27
CA PRO A 42 -14.10 0.37 5.60
C PRO A 42 -13.20 0.10 4.39
N GLU A 43 -13.77 0.28 3.19
CA GLU A 43 -13.11 -0.04 1.92
C GLU A 43 -12.02 1.01 1.67
N ILE A 44 -10.76 0.61 1.82
CA ILE A 44 -9.62 1.48 1.51
C ILE A 44 -9.44 1.57 0.00
N SER A 45 -8.85 2.67 -0.49
CA SER A 45 -8.62 2.78 -1.92
C SER A 45 -7.67 1.68 -2.40
N VAL A 46 -7.85 1.20 -3.63
CA VAL A 46 -6.99 0.16 -4.20
C VAL A 46 -5.51 0.62 -4.26
N LYS A 47 -5.24 1.93 -4.41
CA LYS A 47 -3.90 2.49 -4.32
C LYS A 47 -3.31 2.27 -2.91
N ASP A 48 -4.00 2.77 -1.90
CA ASP A 48 -3.49 2.75 -0.51
C ASP A 48 -3.41 1.33 0.04
N GLY A 49 -4.36 0.46 -0.33
CA GLY A 49 -4.34 -0.97 -0.02
C GLY A 49 -3.16 -1.69 -0.66
N THR A 50 -2.86 -1.42 -1.93
CA THR A 50 -1.69 -1.99 -2.63
C THR A 50 -0.39 -1.54 -1.96
N ALA A 51 -0.25 -0.24 -1.66
CA ALA A 51 0.93 0.30 -0.98
C ALA A 51 1.12 -0.31 0.43
N LYS A 52 0.04 -0.43 1.21
CA LYS A 52 0.04 -1.05 2.54
C LYS A 52 0.40 -2.54 2.47
N LEU A 53 -0.20 -3.31 1.56
CA LEU A 53 0.07 -4.74 1.39
C LEU A 53 1.52 -4.98 0.95
N LEU A 54 2.04 -4.14 0.04
CA LEU A 54 3.43 -4.16 -0.40
C LEU A 54 4.41 -3.87 0.75
N SER A 55 4.06 -2.97 1.68
CA SER A 55 4.85 -2.72 2.89
C SER A 55 4.90 -3.95 3.81
N ILE A 56 3.78 -4.66 3.99
CA ILE A 56 3.69 -5.88 4.80
C ILE A 56 4.48 -7.02 4.14
N ALA A 57 4.38 -7.21 2.82
CA ALA A 57 5.20 -8.18 2.08
C ALA A 57 6.71 -7.88 2.24
N LYS A 58 7.13 -6.62 2.05
CA LYS A 58 8.51 -6.18 2.31
C LYS A 58 8.98 -6.47 3.75
N GLN A 59 8.08 -6.46 4.76
CA GLN A 59 8.39 -6.87 6.12
C GLN A 59 8.51 -8.39 6.27
N LEU A 60 7.63 -9.18 5.62
CA LEU A 60 7.71 -10.64 5.60
C LEU A 60 9.05 -11.09 4.98
N ARG A 61 9.46 -10.47 3.87
CA ARG A 61 10.78 -10.67 3.26
C ARG A 61 11.92 -10.47 4.25
N LYS A 62 11.92 -9.32 4.95
CA LYS A 62 12.96 -8.99 5.94
C LYS A 62 13.02 -10.01 7.08
N ALA A 63 11.86 -10.42 7.59
CA ALA A 63 11.77 -11.45 8.64
C ALA A 63 12.30 -12.82 8.16
N ALA A 64 11.92 -13.24 6.96
CA ALA A 64 12.37 -14.50 6.37
C ALA A 64 13.89 -14.51 6.08
N THR A 65 14.43 -13.42 5.53
CA THR A 65 15.89 -13.23 5.37
C THR A 65 16.62 -13.26 6.71
N ALA A 66 16.09 -12.61 7.74
CA ALA A 66 16.70 -12.58 9.08
C ALA A 66 16.57 -13.90 9.86
N GLY A 67 15.64 -14.79 9.46
CA GLY A 67 15.32 -16.00 10.22
C GLY A 67 14.38 -15.77 11.41
N ASP A 68 13.70 -14.63 11.45
CA ASP A 68 12.78 -14.27 12.53
C ASP A 68 11.42 -14.98 12.35
N GLU A 69 11.35 -16.24 12.80
CA GLU A 69 10.14 -17.05 12.74
C GLU A 69 8.95 -16.44 13.52
N ALA A 70 9.21 -15.69 14.59
CA ALA A 70 8.16 -15.02 15.34
C ALA A 70 7.54 -13.89 14.50
N LYS A 71 8.37 -13.08 13.83
CA LYS A 71 7.91 -12.03 12.94
C LYS A 71 7.28 -12.56 11.65
N ILE A 72 7.73 -13.69 11.12
CA ILE A 72 7.05 -14.39 10.02
C ILE A 72 5.62 -14.75 10.42
N LYS A 73 5.42 -15.38 11.60
CA LYS A 73 4.10 -15.75 12.14
C LYS A 73 3.21 -14.53 12.43
N GLU A 74 3.79 -13.40 12.82
CA GLU A 74 3.06 -12.14 13.04
C GLU A 74 2.67 -11.43 11.74
N THR A 75 3.57 -11.40 10.75
CA THR A 75 3.41 -10.61 9.51
C THR A 75 2.64 -11.37 8.43
N GLY A 76 2.75 -12.69 8.35
CA GLY A 76 2.06 -13.51 7.35
C GLY A 76 0.54 -13.32 7.33
N PRO A 77 -0.19 -13.52 8.45
CA PRO A 77 -1.64 -13.30 8.52
C PRO A 77 -2.08 -11.89 8.14
N LYS A 78 -1.25 -10.87 8.42
CA LYS A 78 -1.54 -9.46 8.09
C LYS A 78 -1.62 -9.18 6.59
N LEU A 79 -1.06 -10.06 5.74
CA LEU A 79 -1.23 -10.00 4.29
C LEU A 79 -2.71 -10.24 3.92
N GLU A 80 -3.27 -11.35 4.41
CA GLU A 80 -4.68 -11.76 4.21
C GLU A 80 -5.64 -10.70 4.78
N GLU A 81 -5.41 -10.29 6.03
CA GLU A 81 -6.20 -9.25 6.71
C GLU A 81 -6.20 -7.92 5.94
N THR A 82 -5.07 -7.55 5.33
CA THR A 82 -4.98 -6.29 4.56
C THR A 82 -5.60 -6.43 3.19
N TRP A 83 -5.36 -7.54 2.50
CA TRP A 83 -5.92 -7.80 1.17
C TRP A 83 -7.45 -7.78 1.16
N ALA A 84 -8.08 -8.44 2.13
CA ALA A 84 -9.54 -8.48 2.30
C ALA A 84 -10.21 -7.09 2.44
N THR A 85 -9.46 -6.02 2.73
CA THR A 85 -10.02 -4.65 2.81
C THR A 85 -10.18 -3.94 1.46
N PHE A 86 -9.61 -4.48 0.37
CA PHE A 86 -9.67 -3.86 -0.96
C PHE A 86 -9.67 -4.84 -2.15
N GLU A 87 -9.62 -6.16 -1.90
CA GLU A 87 -9.53 -7.19 -2.94
C GLU A 87 -10.66 -7.11 -3.99
N ASP A 88 -11.89 -6.80 -3.57
CA ASP A 88 -13.06 -6.60 -4.45
C ASP A 88 -12.80 -5.51 -5.50
N GLY A 89 -12.15 -4.42 -5.08
CA GLY A 89 -11.80 -3.29 -5.94
C GLY A 89 -10.72 -3.64 -6.96
N VAL A 90 -9.81 -4.57 -6.62
CA VAL A 90 -8.84 -5.13 -7.58
C VAL A 90 -9.56 -6.08 -8.53
N LYS A 91 -10.34 -7.03 -8.00
CA LYS A 91 -11.10 -8.02 -8.78
C LYS A 91 -12.00 -7.39 -9.84
N ALA A 92 -12.68 -6.29 -9.49
CA ALA A 92 -13.58 -5.58 -10.39
C ALA A 92 -12.87 -4.82 -11.52
N LYS A 93 -11.61 -4.38 -11.33
CA LYS A 93 -10.88 -3.51 -12.27
C LYS A 93 -9.70 -4.19 -12.97
N TYR A 94 -9.12 -5.20 -12.35
CA TYR A 94 -7.88 -5.87 -12.72
C TYR A 94 -7.95 -7.38 -12.39
N PRO A 95 -8.93 -8.14 -12.94
CA PRO A 95 -9.17 -9.54 -12.58
C PRO A 95 -7.92 -10.43 -12.74
N ASP A 96 -7.15 -10.26 -13.82
CA ASP A 96 -5.91 -11.01 -14.06
C ASP A 96 -4.85 -10.77 -12.97
N LEU A 97 -4.81 -9.57 -12.37
CA LEU A 97 -3.88 -9.24 -11.29
C LEU A 97 -4.41 -9.70 -9.93
N TYR A 98 -5.74 -9.67 -9.72
CA TYR A 98 -6.37 -10.28 -8.55
C TYR A 98 -5.96 -11.76 -8.43
N GLU A 99 -6.12 -12.54 -9.50
CA GLU A 99 -5.73 -13.97 -9.50
C GLU A 99 -4.23 -14.19 -9.24
N GLN A 100 -3.37 -13.30 -9.73
CA GLN A 100 -1.92 -13.39 -9.51
C GLN A 100 -1.52 -13.01 -8.07
N VAL A 101 -2.21 -12.05 -7.44
CA VAL A 101 -2.01 -11.73 -6.02
C VAL A 101 -2.45 -12.93 -5.17
N GLU A 102 -3.66 -13.44 -5.36
CA GLU A 102 -4.19 -14.65 -4.69
C GLU A 102 -3.22 -15.84 -4.75
N LYS A 103 -2.68 -16.10 -5.94
CA LYS A 103 -1.75 -17.20 -6.22
C LYS A 103 -0.43 -17.12 -5.44
N SER A 104 0.00 -15.92 -5.05
CA SER A 104 1.23 -15.69 -4.28
C SER A 104 0.94 -15.45 -2.79
N LEU A 105 -0.14 -14.73 -2.48
CA LEU A 105 -0.54 -14.38 -1.12
C LEU A 105 -0.96 -15.61 -0.32
N ASN A 106 -1.82 -16.48 -0.87
CA ASN A 106 -2.33 -17.63 -0.13
C ASN A 106 -1.22 -18.63 0.28
N PRO A 107 -0.26 -18.99 -0.59
CA PRO A 107 0.89 -19.80 -0.18
C PRO A 107 1.82 -19.11 0.83
N ALA A 108 2.02 -17.78 0.75
CA ALA A 108 2.82 -17.04 1.72
C ALA A 108 2.17 -17.05 3.13
N VAL A 109 0.87 -16.78 3.20
CA VAL A 109 0.06 -16.83 4.43
C VAL A 109 0.07 -18.24 5.02
N SER A 110 -0.12 -19.27 4.18
CA SER A 110 -0.10 -20.68 4.61
C SER A 110 1.28 -21.09 5.15
N GLY A 111 2.36 -20.73 4.44
CA GLY A 111 3.74 -20.99 4.89
C GLY A 111 4.08 -20.31 6.21
N ALA A 112 3.62 -19.07 6.41
CA ALA A 112 3.82 -18.33 7.66
C ALA A 112 3.01 -18.92 8.84
N LYS A 113 1.84 -19.50 8.59
CA LYS A 113 1.01 -20.20 9.58
C LYS A 113 1.49 -21.63 9.88
N ALA A 114 2.48 -22.16 9.16
CA ALA A 114 2.97 -23.52 9.31
C ALA A 114 3.66 -23.77 10.67
N ALA A 115 3.52 -25.00 11.20
CA ALA A 115 4.14 -25.40 12.46
C ALA A 115 5.68 -25.34 12.40
N LYS A 116 6.25 -25.78 11.27
CA LYS A 116 7.66 -25.59 10.90
C LYS A 116 7.70 -24.67 9.69
N ILE A 117 8.45 -23.57 9.79
CA ILE A 117 8.58 -22.61 8.69
C ILE A 117 9.62 -23.07 7.68
N ASP A 118 9.26 -23.08 6.40
CA ASP A 118 10.20 -23.14 5.28
C ASP A 118 10.48 -21.71 4.80
N ARG A 119 11.61 -21.15 5.26
CA ARG A 119 11.98 -19.75 5.00
C ARG A 119 12.31 -19.51 3.53
N ASP A 120 12.90 -20.48 2.84
CA ASP A 120 13.30 -20.35 1.44
C ASP A 120 12.08 -20.40 0.52
N ALA A 121 11.10 -21.25 0.86
CA ALA A 121 9.79 -21.24 0.21
C ALA A 121 9.07 -19.90 0.41
N ILE A 122 9.00 -19.39 1.64
CA ILE A 122 8.38 -18.08 1.93
C ILE A 122 9.08 -16.96 1.16
N LEU A 123 10.41 -16.89 1.17
CA LEU A 123 11.18 -15.87 0.43
C LEU A 123 10.87 -15.90 -1.06
N LYS A 124 10.84 -17.10 -1.67
CA LYS A 124 10.52 -17.25 -3.10
C LYS A 124 9.11 -16.80 -3.45
N ILE A 125 8.13 -17.12 -2.62
CA ILE A 125 6.72 -16.75 -2.84
C ILE A 125 6.51 -15.25 -2.59
N ASP A 126 7.12 -14.69 -1.55
CA ASP A 126 7.02 -13.27 -1.21
C ASP A 126 7.68 -12.37 -2.28
N ILE A 127 8.78 -12.81 -2.90
CA ILE A 127 9.34 -12.14 -4.09
C ILE A 127 8.32 -12.09 -5.24
N GLN A 128 7.54 -13.16 -5.47
CA GLN A 128 6.49 -13.17 -6.50
C GLN A 128 5.34 -12.24 -6.12
N LEU A 129 4.89 -12.27 -4.86
CA LEU A 129 3.86 -11.36 -4.33
C LEU A 129 4.27 -9.88 -4.49
N ILE A 130 5.51 -9.53 -4.10
CA ILE A 130 6.05 -8.17 -4.27
C ILE A 130 6.07 -7.75 -5.73
N GLN A 131 6.46 -8.64 -6.67
CA GLN A 131 6.43 -8.33 -8.09
C GLN A 131 5.01 -8.06 -8.59
N THR A 132 4.04 -8.92 -8.28
CA THR A 132 2.64 -8.70 -8.69
C THR A 132 2.05 -7.43 -8.08
N LEU A 133 2.41 -7.07 -6.85
CA LEU A 133 2.00 -5.81 -6.22
C LEU A 133 2.66 -4.58 -6.87
N PHE A 134 3.89 -4.70 -7.38
CA PHE A 134 4.49 -3.66 -8.23
C PHE A 134 3.78 -3.55 -9.59
N ASP A 135 3.43 -4.68 -10.22
CA ASP A 135 2.68 -4.68 -11.49
C ASP A 135 1.30 -4.02 -11.31
N LEU A 136 0.62 -4.27 -10.18
CA LEU A 136 -0.62 -3.60 -9.79
C LEU A 136 -0.41 -2.10 -9.52
N SER A 137 0.62 -1.71 -8.77
CA SER A 137 0.96 -0.29 -8.57
C SER A 137 1.18 0.44 -9.90
N ALA A 138 1.88 -0.20 -10.85
CA ALA A 138 2.13 0.37 -12.18
C ALA A 138 0.85 0.59 -13.01
N LYS A 139 -0.24 -0.17 -12.76
CA LYS A 139 -1.58 0.08 -13.33
C LYS A 139 -2.35 1.19 -12.63
N LEU A 140 -2.14 1.36 -11.32
CA LEU A 140 -2.79 2.37 -10.49
C LEU A 140 -2.17 3.76 -10.65
N ILE A 141 -0.87 3.81 -10.98
CA ILE A 141 -0.09 5.03 -11.19
C ILE A 141 0.60 4.93 -12.57
N PRO A 142 -0.06 5.42 -13.64
CA PRO A 142 0.46 5.37 -14.99
C PRO A 142 1.77 6.13 -15.16
N VAL A 143 2.55 5.77 -16.18
CA VAL A 143 3.87 6.40 -16.44
C VAL A 143 3.73 7.91 -16.69
N ASP A 144 2.64 8.35 -17.31
CA ASP A 144 2.38 9.76 -17.57
C ASP A 144 2.09 10.55 -16.29
N GLN A 145 1.48 9.93 -15.27
CA GLN A 145 1.30 10.55 -13.95
C GLN A 145 2.64 10.70 -13.23
N VAL A 146 3.53 9.70 -13.32
CA VAL A 146 4.90 9.79 -12.79
C VAL A 146 5.68 10.90 -13.50
N LYS A 147 5.58 11.00 -14.84
CA LYS A 147 6.22 12.08 -15.61
C LYS A 147 5.64 13.45 -15.27
N ALA A 148 4.32 13.57 -15.11
CA ALA A 148 3.69 14.84 -14.74
C ALA A 148 4.14 15.32 -13.34
N GLY A 149 4.10 14.44 -12.33
CA GLY A 149 4.55 14.75 -10.98
C GLY A 149 6.05 15.10 -10.91
N ALA A 150 6.89 14.36 -11.62
CA ALA A 150 8.33 14.65 -11.69
C ALA A 150 8.61 16.01 -12.37
N ASN A 151 7.88 16.36 -13.44
CA ASN A 151 7.99 17.69 -14.07
C ASN A 151 7.49 18.81 -13.14
N GLN A 152 6.45 18.58 -12.33
CA GLN A 152 6.01 19.54 -11.31
C GLN A 152 7.11 19.76 -10.26
N MET A 153 7.73 18.69 -9.75
CA MET A 153 8.85 18.81 -8.81
C MET A 153 10.03 19.55 -9.44
N LEU A 154 10.38 19.28 -10.70
CA LEU A 154 11.44 20.02 -11.42
C LEU A 154 11.16 21.53 -11.52
N ALA A 155 9.91 21.93 -11.73
CA ALA A 155 9.54 23.35 -11.69
C ALA A 155 9.77 23.96 -10.31
N THR A 156 9.43 23.24 -9.24
CA THR A 156 9.68 23.67 -7.85
C THR A 156 11.16 23.71 -7.51
N THR A 157 11.99 22.74 -7.93
CA THR A 157 13.45 22.80 -7.69
C THR A 157 14.12 23.95 -8.48
N ALA A 158 13.58 24.31 -9.64
CA ALA A 158 14.05 25.47 -10.41
C ALA A 158 13.69 26.82 -9.77
N GLU A 159 12.58 26.90 -9.03
CA GLU A 159 12.23 28.08 -8.22
C GLU A 159 13.08 28.11 -6.93
N LEU A 160 13.11 26.99 -6.20
CA LEU A 160 13.85 26.82 -4.95
C LEU A 160 15.35 27.16 -5.12
N LYS A 161 15.99 26.74 -6.22
CA LYS A 161 17.37 27.12 -6.56
C LYS A 161 17.59 28.64 -6.62
N LYS A 162 16.63 29.40 -7.16
CA LYS A 162 16.71 30.88 -7.23
C LYS A 162 16.60 31.49 -5.84
N GLU A 163 15.67 31.00 -5.02
CA GLU A 163 15.43 31.52 -3.68
C GLU A 163 16.58 31.19 -2.71
N ILE A 164 17.22 30.01 -2.83
CA ILE A 164 18.46 29.67 -2.12
C ILE A 164 19.58 30.66 -2.50
N ALA A 165 19.78 30.91 -3.80
CA ALA A 165 20.80 31.84 -4.28
C ALA A 165 20.54 33.29 -3.81
N ALA A 166 19.28 33.74 -3.85
CA ALA A 166 18.86 35.04 -3.32
C ALA A 166 18.98 35.15 -1.79
N GLY A 167 19.01 34.01 -1.07
CA GLY A 167 18.97 34.00 0.40
C GLY A 167 17.62 34.30 0.99
N ASN A 168 16.55 33.98 0.26
CA ASN A 168 15.19 34.18 0.71
C ASN A 168 14.73 33.00 1.59
N ASP A 169 15.27 32.92 2.80
CA ASP A 169 15.02 31.82 3.74
C ASP A 169 13.51 31.57 3.97
N ALA A 170 12.67 32.62 3.90
CA ALA A 170 11.22 32.50 4.00
C ALA A 170 10.62 31.72 2.83
N LYS A 171 11.04 31.99 1.59
CA LYS A 171 10.60 31.22 0.42
C LYS A 171 11.22 29.84 0.34
N VAL A 172 12.46 29.66 0.78
CA VAL A 172 13.08 28.33 0.89
C VAL A 172 12.29 27.43 1.85
N LYS A 173 11.85 27.97 3.00
CA LYS A 173 10.98 27.29 3.98
C LYS A 173 9.57 26.99 3.46
N GLU A 174 9.05 27.82 2.54
CA GLU A 174 7.74 27.63 1.91
C GLU A 174 7.78 26.60 0.77
N LEU A 175 8.83 26.61 -0.06
CA LEU A 175 8.89 25.84 -1.30
C LEU A 175 9.35 24.39 -1.08
N ALA A 176 10.36 24.16 -0.24
CA ALA A 176 10.92 22.81 -0.08
C ALA A 176 9.89 21.77 0.42
N PRO A 177 9.01 22.05 1.40
CA PRO A 177 7.95 21.10 1.79
C PRO A 177 6.97 20.75 0.67
N LYS A 178 6.77 21.63 -0.33
CA LYS A 178 5.89 21.34 -1.48
C LYS A 178 6.45 20.26 -2.40
N LEU A 179 7.77 20.01 -2.38
CA LEU A 179 8.39 18.90 -3.11
C LEU A 179 7.91 17.56 -2.55
N GLU A 180 7.84 17.45 -1.23
CA GLU A 180 7.37 16.28 -0.50
C GLU A 180 5.86 16.03 -0.72
N ASP A 181 5.06 17.09 -0.73
CA ASP A 181 3.63 17.00 -1.07
C ASP A 181 3.40 16.59 -2.53
N ALA A 182 4.24 17.06 -3.46
CA ALA A 182 4.19 16.65 -4.87
C ALA A 182 4.63 15.19 -5.06
N TRP A 183 5.70 14.77 -4.38
CA TRP A 183 6.26 13.41 -4.44
C TRP A 183 5.22 12.33 -4.08
N LYS A 184 4.51 12.50 -2.96
CA LYS A 184 3.42 11.60 -2.49
C LYS A 184 2.33 11.30 -3.52
N THR A 185 2.13 12.20 -4.49
CA THR A 185 1.12 11.98 -5.53
C THR A 185 1.48 10.85 -6.51
N PHE A 186 2.78 10.51 -6.64
CA PHE A 186 3.27 9.56 -7.65
C PHE A 186 4.40 8.62 -7.19
N GLU A 187 4.97 8.79 -5.99
CA GLU A 187 6.13 8.04 -5.48
C GLU A 187 5.99 6.51 -5.61
N ASP A 188 4.82 5.95 -5.26
CA ASP A 188 4.51 4.51 -5.33
C ASP A 188 4.61 3.93 -6.76
N GLY A 189 4.53 4.80 -7.78
CA GLY A 189 4.70 4.46 -9.19
C GLY A 189 6.16 4.42 -9.65
N VAL A 190 7.12 4.85 -8.83
CA VAL A 190 8.55 4.85 -9.16
C VAL A 190 9.21 3.49 -8.89
N PRO A 191 9.08 2.83 -7.72
CA PRO A 191 9.70 1.53 -7.47
C PRO A 191 9.43 0.42 -8.49
N PRO A 192 8.21 0.27 -9.08
CA PRO A 192 7.97 -0.70 -10.15
C PRO A 192 8.80 -0.46 -11.43
N ARG A 193 9.30 0.76 -11.62
CA ARG A 193 9.98 1.22 -12.84
C ARG A 193 11.48 1.42 -12.62
N SER A 194 11.88 1.90 -11.45
CA SER A 194 13.27 1.95 -10.98
C SER A 194 13.34 2.16 -9.47
N ALA A 195 13.74 1.12 -8.73
CA ALA A 195 14.02 1.22 -7.29
C ALA A 195 15.23 2.11 -7.00
N ASP A 196 16.27 2.07 -7.84
CA ASP A 196 17.47 2.90 -7.69
C ASP A 196 17.17 4.40 -7.78
N LEU A 197 16.26 4.80 -8.68
CA LEU A 197 15.84 6.19 -8.83
C LEU A 197 14.92 6.64 -7.68
N TYR A 198 14.03 5.76 -7.19
CA TYR A 198 13.29 6.02 -5.94
C TYR A 198 14.28 6.35 -4.80
N GLU A 199 15.28 5.49 -4.57
CA GLU A 199 16.28 5.75 -3.54
C GLU A 199 17.10 7.03 -3.76
N LYS A 200 17.49 7.37 -5.00
CA LYS A 200 18.22 8.61 -5.32
C LYS A 200 17.40 9.87 -5.01
N ILE A 201 16.11 9.85 -5.34
CA ILE A 201 15.16 10.94 -5.08
C ILE A 201 14.99 11.10 -3.57
N GLU A 202 14.66 10.03 -2.85
CA GLU A 202 14.52 10.01 -1.37
C GLU A 202 15.77 10.53 -0.64
N LYS A 203 16.98 10.15 -1.11
CA LYS A 203 18.27 10.58 -0.53
C LYS A 203 18.55 12.07 -0.72
N SER A 204 17.87 12.74 -1.66
CA SER A 204 18.02 14.18 -1.92
C SER A 204 16.88 14.96 -1.26
N LEU A 205 15.63 14.54 -1.50
CA LEU A 205 14.40 15.18 -1.05
C LEU A 205 14.30 15.30 0.47
N ASN A 206 14.43 14.20 1.21
CA ASN A 206 14.28 14.20 2.67
C ASN A 206 15.23 15.17 3.40
N PRO A 207 16.56 15.13 3.17
CA PRO A 207 17.47 16.08 3.78
C PRO A 207 17.30 17.51 3.25
N GLU A 208 16.74 17.72 2.06
CA GLU A 208 16.44 19.06 1.53
C GLU A 208 15.27 19.70 2.28
N VAL A 209 14.17 18.96 2.43
CA VAL A 209 13.00 19.37 3.23
C VAL A 209 13.42 19.64 4.67
N ALA A 210 14.18 18.74 5.29
CA ALA A 210 14.71 18.93 6.65
C ALA A 210 15.73 20.08 6.76
N GLY A 211 16.55 20.30 5.72
CA GLY A 211 17.53 21.37 5.64
C GLY A 211 16.89 22.75 5.54
N SER A 212 15.82 22.89 4.76
CA SER A 212 15.07 24.14 4.59
C SER A 212 14.55 24.72 5.90
N GLN A 213 14.19 23.87 6.86
CA GLN A 213 13.61 24.29 8.14
C GLN A 213 14.65 24.73 9.18
N LYS A 214 15.95 24.58 8.89
CA LYS A 214 17.03 25.03 9.80
C LYS A 214 17.13 26.56 9.86
N THR A 215 17.82 27.04 10.89
CA THR A 215 18.13 28.46 11.07
C THR A 215 19.54 28.59 11.66
N PRO A 216 20.52 29.19 10.97
CA PRO A 216 20.44 29.63 9.56
C PRO A 216 20.26 28.44 8.59
N ILE A 217 19.76 28.72 7.38
CA ILE A 217 19.75 27.72 6.30
C ILE A 217 21.16 27.62 5.70
N ASP A 218 21.67 26.38 5.58
CA ASP A 218 22.94 26.13 4.88
C ASP A 218 22.71 26.15 3.37
N LYS A 219 23.02 27.28 2.73
CA LYS A 219 22.83 27.48 1.29
C LYS A 219 23.65 26.52 0.44
N GLN A 220 24.85 26.11 0.88
CA GLN A 220 25.69 25.21 0.10
C GLN A 220 25.10 23.81 0.09
N VAL A 221 24.71 23.30 1.26
CA VAL A 221 24.04 22.01 1.40
C VAL A 221 22.70 22.02 0.66
N MET A 222 21.87 23.04 0.82
CA MET A 222 20.60 23.15 0.09
C MET A 222 20.80 23.18 -1.43
N THR A 223 21.82 23.88 -1.94
CA THR A 223 22.11 23.89 -3.39
C THR A 223 22.51 22.50 -3.89
N GLN A 224 23.36 21.78 -3.14
CA GLN A 224 23.80 20.43 -3.50
C GLN A 224 22.63 19.43 -3.51
N LEU A 225 21.73 19.53 -2.54
CA LEU A 225 20.56 18.65 -2.45
C LEU A 225 19.53 18.93 -3.55
N ASN A 226 19.20 20.20 -3.79
CA ASN A 226 18.32 20.63 -4.89
C ASN A 226 18.84 20.15 -6.25
N ASP A 227 20.16 20.26 -6.48
CA ASP A 227 20.79 19.84 -7.74
C ASP A 227 20.81 18.31 -7.89
N GLY A 228 21.04 17.57 -6.81
CA GLY A 228 20.92 16.10 -6.78
C GLY A 228 19.50 15.62 -7.05
N LEU A 229 18.49 16.26 -6.43
CA LEU A 229 17.08 15.99 -6.69
C LEU A 229 16.70 16.30 -8.14
N THR A 230 17.12 17.47 -8.64
CA THR A 230 16.92 17.88 -10.04
C THR A 230 17.52 16.86 -11.02
N GLN A 231 18.74 16.36 -10.76
CA GLN A 231 19.35 15.31 -11.58
C GLN A 231 18.53 14.01 -11.54
N ALA A 232 18.18 13.53 -10.35
CA ALA A 232 17.45 12.27 -10.18
C ALA A 232 16.06 12.29 -10.83
N LEU A 233 15.35 13.43 -10.77
CA LEU A 233 14.06 13.63 -11.46
C LEU A 233 14.21 13.64 -12.99
N ASN A 234 15.29 14.22 -13.53
CA ASN A 234 15.57 14.17 -14.97
C ASN A 234 15.93 12.74 -15.42
N GLU A 235 16.77 12.02 -14.67
CA GLU A 235 17.07 10.60 -14.92
C GLU A 235 15.79 9.75 -14.88
N LEU A 236 14.87 10.03 -13.95
CA LEU A 236 13.56 9.38 -13.86
C LEU A 236 12.72 9.59 -15.13
N ILE A 237 12.49 10.84 -15.55
CA ILE A 237 11.65 11.16 -16.71
C ILE A 237 12.20 10.52 -17.99
N GLN A 238 13.53 10.47 -18.14
CA GLN A 238 14.22 9.88 -19.30
C GLN A 238 14.24 8.35 -19.26
N GLY A 239 14.36 7.75 -18.07
CA GLY A 239 14.52 6.30 -17.90
C GLY A 239 13.22 5.50 -17.93
N ILE A 240 12.09 6.08 -17.50
CA ILE A 240 10.84 5.33 -17.32
C ILE A 240 10.01 5.16 -18.60
N LYS A 241 9.49 3.93 -18.74
CA LYS A 241 8.63 3.45 -19.83
C LYS A 241 7.25 3.06 -19.28
#